data_AF-A0A7G9XTF4-F1
#
_entry.id   AF-A0A7G9XTF4-F1
#
_cell.length_a   1.000
_cell.length_b   1.000
_cell.length_c   1.000
_cell.angle_alpha   90.00
_cell.angle_beta   90.00
_cell.angle_gamma   90.00
#
_symmetry.space_group_name_H-M   'P 1'
#
loop_
_entity.id
_entity.type
_entity.pdbx_description
1 polymer ?
#
loop_
_entity_poly.entity_id
_entity_poly.type
_entity_poly.pdbx_seq_one_letter_code
_entity_poly.pdbx_strand_id
1 'polypeptide(L)'
;MSDPNWLLSTLAQSTAAIVAIVGGFLVSRLVQLSSEKEGLRRRLTNARDEQKHVAQLFEVAHEYRLENSREAFFGWVLDDLVKRDEDFDPQALLEKNIPRGSSLNEMAEYLDEIIPRVDAALANVGAYLSPSDTRDVTIEDLEARGMKVPPEDREIYDNIEYNVLDDLPERTYDAGPHGLLINPVPHLRVPLMESPAITTTELRRLDDSIREEQELLSRRSMLEAEIARLAAAIEQIGKPVAVTPAVWILGIYSVLGIVAPVAVMAFFPLTIDAWLAWALVGMFVVGLALVVIYIYWYARSLNAGASKQPVGGEK
;
A
#
# COMPACT_ATOMS: atom_id res chain seq x y z
N MET A 1 51.28 21.69 -60.64
CA MET A 1 50.67 20.40 -60.27
C MET A 1 50.46 20.43 -58.77
N SER A 2 49.21 20.50 -58.34
CA SER A 2 48.85 20.49 -56.92
C SER A 2 48.88 19.05 -56.42
N ASP A 3 49.52 18.79 -55.28
CA ASP A 3 49.67 17.44 -54.71
C ASP A 3 48.31 16.84 -54.31
N PRO A 4 47.77 15.82 -54.99
CA PRO A 4 46.41 15.30 -54.74
C PRO A 4 46.18 14.82 -53.30
N ASN A 5 47.24 14.58 -52.54
CA ASN A 5 47.18 14.22 -51.12
C ASN A 5 46.54 15.30 -50.23
N TRP A 6 46.56 16.58 -50.62
CA TRP A 6 45.97 17.65 -49.82
C TRP A 6 44.45 17.47 -49.65
N LEU A 7 43.76 17.04 -50.72
CA LEU A 7 42.30 16.84 -50.72
C LEU A 7 41.92 15.67 -49.80
N LEU A 8 42.56 14.51 -49.99
CA LEU A 8 42.27 13.30 -49.19
C LEU A 8 42.55 13.54 -47.70
N SER A 9 43.66 14.21 -47.39
CA SER A 9 44.03 14.56 -46.01
C SER A 9 43.00 15.52 -45.40
N THR A 10 42.57 16.55 -46.14
CA THR A 10 41.57 17.50 -45.65
C THR A 10 40.22 16.83 -45.40
N LEU A 11 39.76 15.94 -46.28
CA LEU A 11 38.53 15.17 -46.09
C LEU A 11 38.60 14.24 -44.88
N ALA A 12 39.70 13.50 -44.74
CA ALA A 12 39.92 12.61 -43.60
C ALA A 12 39.97 13.37 -42.27
N GLN A 13 40.73 14.47 -42.21
CA GLN A 13 40.85 15.31 -41.01
C GLN A 13 39.51 15.97 -40.63
N SER A 14 38.77 16.50 -41.61
CA SER A 14 37.47 17.13 -41.36
C SER A 14 36.43 16.10 -40.89
N THR A 15 36.41 14.92 -41.50
CA THR A 15 35.53 13.81 -41.07
C THR A 15 35.87 13.39 -39.64
N ALA A 16 37.16 13.19 -39.33
CA ALA A 16 37.62 12.82 -38.00
C ALA A 16 37.21 13.85 -36.95
N ALA A 17 37.35 15.14 -37.24
CA ALA A 17 36.91 16.22 -36.35
C ALA A 17 35.40 16.18 -36.07
N ILE A 18 34.57 15.98 -37.10
CA ILE A 18 33.11 15.89 -36.95
C ILE A 18 32.72 14.64 -36.14
N VAL A 19 33.28 13.48 -36.47
CA VAL A 19 33.02 12.23 -35.75
C VAL A 19 33.43 12.36 -34.28
N ALA A 20 34.56 13.00 -33.98
CA ALA A 20 35.00 13.25 -32.61
C ALA A 20 34.01 14.13 -31.84
N ILE A 21 33.55 15.24 -32.43
CA ILE A 21 32.59 16.16 -31.78
C ILE A 21 31.25 15.46 -31.53
N VAL A 22 30.66 14.86 -32.58
CA VAL A 22 29.34 14.22 -32.48
C VAL A 22 29.41 12.96 -31.60
N GLY A 23 30.49 12.18 -31.73
CA GLY A 23 30.74 11.02 -30.87
C GLY A 23 30.84 11.39 -29.40
N GLY A 24 31.61 12.43 -29.07
CA GLY A 24 31.72 12.96 -27.71
C GLY A 24 30.35 13.40 -27.14
N PHE A 25 29.55 14.10 -27.94
CA PHE A 25 28.20 14.51 -27.57
C PHE A 25 27.27 13.31 -27.29
N LEU A 26 27.27 12.29 -28.17
CA LEU A 26 26.44 11.09 -27.99
C LEU A 26 26.82 10.30 -26.74
N VAL A 27 28.12 10.12 -26.49
CA VAL A 27 28.60 9.43 -25.28
C VAL A 27 28.18 10.19 -24.03
N SER A 28 28.37 11.51 -24.00
CA SER A 28 27.93 12.35 -22.88
C SER A 28 26.43 12.21 -22.61
N ARG A 29 25.60 12.26 -23.66
CA ARG A 29 24.15 12.10 -23.53
C ARG A 29 23.74 10.70 -23.07
N LEU A 30 24.42 9.67 -23.55
CA LEU A 30 24.18 8.29 -23.14
C LEU A 30 24.48 8.09 -21.65
N VAL A 31 25.62 8.62 -21.18
CA VAL A 31 25.99 8.59 -19.76
C VAL A 31 24.96 9.34 -18.92
N GLN A 32 24.51 10.51 -19.36
CA GLN A 32 23.47 11.25 -18.67
C GLN A 32 22.17 10.44 -18.54
N LEU A 33 21.67 9.87 -19.64
CA LEU A 33 20.45 9.04 -19.63
C LEU A 33 20.61 7.80 -18.75
N SER A 34 21.79 7.18 -18.76
CA SER A 34 22.09 6.04 -17.89
C SER A 34 22.05 6.43 -16.42
N SER A 35 22.64 7.58 -16.06
CA SER A 35 22.61 8.11 -14.70
C SER A 35 21.20 8.51 -14.26
N GLU A 36 20.41 9.13 -15.13
CA GLU A 36 18.99 9.45 -14.87
C GLU A 36 18.17 8.18 -14.62
N LYS A 37 18.35 7.15 -15.47
CA LYS A 37 17.69 5.85 -15.33
C LYS A 37 18.05 5.17 -14.02
N GLU A 38 19.34 5.19 -13.65
CA GLU A 38 19.80 4.61 -12.39
C GLU A 38 19.24 5.36 -11.17
N GLY A 39 19.17 6.69 -11.24
CA GLY A 39 18.53 7.52 -10.22
C GLY A 39 17.05 7.17 -10.03
N LEU A 40 16.30 6.99 -11.12
CA LEU A 40 14.89 6.57 -11.05
C LEU A 40 14.74 5.14 -10.52
N ARG A 41 15.63 4.21 -10.89
CA ARG A 41 15.63 2.85 -10.36
C ARG A 41 15.80 2.82 -8.85
N ARG A 42 16.74 3.61 -8.32
CA ARG A 42 16.93 3.73 -6.86
C ARG A 42 15.67 4.27 -6.18
N ARG A 43 15.05 5.31 -6.74
CA ARG A 43 13.77 5.85 -6.23
C ARG A 43 12.66 4.79 -6.25
N LEU A 44 12.57 4.01 -7.33
CA LEU A 44 11.59 2.92 -7.45
C LEU A 44 11.81 1.84 -6.39
N THR A 45 13.05 1.45 -6.13
CA THR A 45 13.38 0.49 -5.06
C THR A 45 12.99 1.04 -3.71
N ASN A 46 13.39 2.28 -3.39
CA ASN A 46 13.03 2.92 -2.12
C ASN A 46 11.51 3.01 -1.92
N ALA A 47 10.76 3.42 -2.95
CA ALA A 47 9.30 3.51 -2.87
C ALA A 47 8.65 2.14 -2.64
N ARG A 48 9.19 1.06 -3.22
CA ARG A 48 8.73 -0.31 -2.98
C ARG A 48 9.04 -0.80 -1.57
N ASP A 49 10.22 -0.46 -1.05
CA ASP A 49 10.60 -0.83 0.31
C ASP A 49 9.74 -0.08 1.33
N GLU A 50 9.46 1.20 1.08
CA GLU A 50 8.51 1.97 1.88
C GLU A 50 7.08 1.42 1.79
N GLN A 51 6.61 1.04 0.59
CA GLN A 51 5.29 0.41 0.42
C GLN A 51 5.18 -0.87 1.25
N LYS A 52 6.22 -1.72 1.25
CA LYS A 52 6.24 -2.94 2.08
C LYS A 52 6.16 -2.62 3.57
N HIS A 53 6.90 -1.61 4.02
CA HIS A 53 6.87 -1.19 5.41
C HIS A 53 5.49 -0.64 5.82
N VAL A 54 4.89 0.21 4.99
CA VAL A 54 3.53 0.74 5.20
C VAL A 54 2.50 -0.39 5.19
N ALA A 55 2.65 -1.40 4.33
CA ALA A 55 1.76 -2.56 4.32
C ALA A 55 1.85 -3.35 5.64
N GLN A 56 3.05 -3.55 6.20
CA GLN A 56 3.19 -4.20 7.51
C GLN A 56 2.54 -3.40 8.64
N LEU A 57 2.73 -2.07 8.64
CA LEU A 57 2.09 -1.19 9.63
C LEU A 57 0.55 -1.21 9.48
N PHE A 58 0.05 -1.28 8.24
CA PHE A 58 -1.37 -1.37 7.97
C PHE A 58 -1.98 -2.63 8.57
N GLU A 59 -1.36 -3.81 8.43
CA GLU A 59 -1.87 -5.05 9.04
C GLU A 59 -1.94 -4.94 10.57
N VAL A 60 -0.92 -4.36 11.21
CA VAL A 60 -0.91 -4.15 12.67
C VAL A 60 -2.00 -3.17 13.10
N ALA A 61 -2.18 -2.07 12.37
CA ALA A 61 -3.22 -1.08 12.65
C ALA A 61 -4.63 -1.66 12.43
N HIS A 62 -4.80 -2.50 11.39
CA HIS A 62 -6.05 -3.19 11.10
C HIS A 62 -6.41 -4.17 12.22
N GLU A 63 -5.46 -5.00 12.67
CA GLU A 63 -5.66 -5.93 13.79
C GLU A 63 -6.01 -5.18 15.09
N TYR A 64 -5.29 -4.09 15.38
CA TYR A 64 -5.57 -3.25 16.55
C TYR A 64 -6.96 -2.60 16.50
N ARG A 65 -7.36 -2.06 15.33
CA ARG A 65 -8.72 -1.51 15.14
C ARG A 65 -9.77 -2.61 15.30
N LEU A 66 -9.54 -3.78 14.69
CA LEU A 66 -10.47 -4.89 14.74
C LEU A 66 -10.68 -5.36 16.18
N GLU A 67 -9.62 -5.45 16.98
CA GLU A 67 -9.71 -5.81 18.40
C GLU A 67 -10.54 -4.80 19.20
N ASN A 68 -10.27 -3.49 19.06
CA ASN A 68 -11.10 -2.47 19.72
C ASN A 68 -12.56 -2.51 19.25
N SER A 69 -12.79 -2.88 17.99
CA SER A 69 -14.14 -3.01 17.43
C SER A 69 -14.87 -4.24 17.98
N ARG A 70 -14.14 -5.35 18.20
CA ARG A 70 -14.67 -6.56 18.83
C ARG A 70 -15.06 -6.31 20.28
N GLU A 71 -14.20 -5.64 21.04
CA GLU A 71 -14.48 -5.25 22.43
C GLU A 71 -15.76 -4.39 22.51
N ALA A 72 -15.86 -3.35 21.67
CA ALA A 72 -17.07 -2.52 21.61
C ALA A 72 -18.32 -3.31 21.17
N PHE A 73 -18.19 -4.14 20.13
CA PHE A 73 -19.29 -4.99 19.64
C PHE A 73 -19.78 -5.94 20.71
N PHE A 74 -18.85 -6.62 21.40
CA PHE A 74 -19.14 -7.56 22.48
C PHE A 74 -19.98 -6.90 23.56
N GLY A 75 -19.56 -5.74 24.08
CA GLY A 75 -20.32 -5.00 25.07
C GLY A 75 -21.73 -4.61 24.61
N TRP A 76 -21.92 -4.29 23.33
CA TRP A 76 -23.25 -3.92 22.79
C TRP A 76 -24.18 -5.12 22.58
N VAL A 77 -23.64 -6.28 22.21
CA VAL A 77 -24.45 -7.45 21.83
C VAL A 77 -24.63 -8.45 22.96
N LEU A 78 -23.78 -8.43 23.99
CA LEU A 78 -23.79 -9.43 25.06
C LEU A 78 -25.14 -9.50 25.80
N ASP A 79 -25.74 -8.34 26.10
CA ASP A 79 -27.06 -8.28 26.75
C ASP A 79 -28.16 -8.93 25.90
N ASP A 80 -28.20 -8.57 24.61
CA ASP A 80 -29.15 -9.13 23.64
C ASP A 80 -28.92 -10.65 23.44
N LEU A 81 -27.67 -11.12 23.51
CA LEU A 81 -27.32 -12.54 23.41
C LEU A 81 -27.72 -13.34 24.66
N VAL A 82 -27.56 -12.78 25.86
CA VAL A 82 -27.93 -13.45 27.11
C VAL A 82 -29.46 -13.56 27.25
N LYS A 83 -30.20 -12.56 26.79
CA LYS A 83 -31.68 -12.50 26.86
C LYS A 83 -32.40 -13.16 25.68
N ARG A 84 -31.66 -13.77 24.76
CA ARG A 84 -32.21 -14.26 23.49
C ARG A 84 -33.26 -15.36 23.69
N ASP A 85 -34.28 -15.35 22.84
CA ASP A 85 -35.35 -16.36 22.79
C ASP A 85 -35.16 -17.35 21.61
N GLU A 86 -36.13 -18.24 21.40
CA GLU A 86 -36.12 -19.21 20.30
C GLU A 86 -36.21 -18.56 18.91
N ASP A 87 -36.75 -17.33 18.83
CA ASP A 87 -36.95 -16.57 17.59
C ASP A 87 -35.78 -15.59 17.29
N PHE A 88 -34.66 -15.74 18.01
CA PHE A 88 -33.48 -14.89 17.86
C PHE A 88 -32.89 -14.92 16.44
N ASP A 89 -32.73 -13.74 15.84
CA ASP A 89 -32.10 -13.54 14.53
C ASP A 89 -30.69 -12.92 14.69
N PRO A 90 -29.61 -13.72 14.53
CA PRO A 90 -28.24 -13.22 14.61
C PRO A 90 -27.94 -12.14 13.58
N GLN A 91 -28.56 -12.21 12.40
CA GLN A 91 -28.30 -11.25 11.33
C GLN A 91 -28.89 -9.87 11.68
N ALA A 92 -30.11 -9.82 12.23
CA ALA A 92 -30.71 -8.59 12.71
C ALA A 92 -29.88 -7.96 13.85
N LEU A 93 -29.36 -8.78 14.77
CA LEU A 93 -28.49 -8.29 15.84
C LEU A 93 -27.21 -7.65 15.29
N LEU A 94 -26.62 -8.31 14.29
CA LEU A 94 -25.40 -7.85 13.67
C LEU A 94 -25.60 -6.53 12.90
N GLU A 95 -26.64 -6.44 12.06
CA GLU A 95 -26.96 -5.21 11.31
C GLU A 95 -27.23 -4.00 12.21
N LYS A 96 -27.83 -4.22 13.38
CA LYS A 96 -28.12 -3.18 14.38
C LYS A 96 -26.87 -2.63 15.07
N ASN A 97 -25.83 -3.45 15.24
CA ASN A 97 -24.73 -3.17 16.18
C ASN A 97 -23.34 -3.10 15.53
N ILE A 98 -23.21 -2.93 14.21
CA ILE A 98 -21.89 -2.85 13.56
C ILE A 98 -21.09 -1.65 14.07
N PRO A 99 -19.91 -1.85 14.70
CA PRO A 99 -19.05 -0.75 15.11
C PRO A 99 -18.58 0.07 13.92
N ARG A 100 -18.42 1.37 14.14
CA ARG A 100 -17.87 2.26 13.11
C ARG A 100 -16.52 1.74 12.64
N GLY A 101 -16.31 1.74 11.33
CA GLY A 101 -15.05 1.30 10.72
C GLY A 101 -14.90 -0.21 10.57
N SER A 102 -15.82 -1.02 11.11
CA SER A 102 -15.89 -2.45 10.86
C SER A 102 -16.81 -2.82 9.69
N SER A 103 -16.56 -3.99 9.12
CA SER A 103 -17.46 -4.58 8.12
C SER A 103 -18.42 -5.61 8.73
N LEU A 104 -19.51 -5.88 8.01
CA LEU A 104 -20.46 -6.94 8.36
C LEU A 104 -19.76 -8.29 8.51
N ASN A 105 -18.89 -8.64 7.56
CA ASN A 105 -18.18 -9.92 7.56
C ASN A 105 -17.24 -10.06 8.77
N GLU A 106 -16.49 -9.00 9.11
CA GLU A 106 -15.59 -9.01 10.28
C GLU A 106 -16.34 -9.28 11.58
N MET A 107 -17.51 -8.67 11.75
CA MET A 107 -18.33 -8.87 12.96
C MET A 107 -19.10 -10.18 12.92
N ALA A 108 -19.42 -10.72 11.74
CA ALA A 108 -20.12 -11.99 11.60
C ALA A 108 -19.22 -13.15 12.05
N GLU A 109 -17.97 -13.15 11.60
CA GLU A 109 -16.97 -14.13 12.05
C GLU A 109 -16.78 -14.11 13.57
N TYR A 110 -16.82 -12.92 14.18
CA TYR A 110 -16.71 -12.78 15.63
C TYR A 110 -17.99 -13.17 16.38
N LEU A 111 -19.17 -12.86 15.83
CA LEU A 111 -20.46 -13.26 16.40
C LEU A 111 -20.60 -14.79 16.42
N ASP A 112 -20.15 -15.46 15.35
CA ASP A 112 -20.09 -16.93 15.27
C ASP A 112 -19.17 -17.55 16.34
N GLU A 113 -18.18 -16.80 16.83
CA GLU A 113 -17.29 -17.21 17.93
C GLU A 113 -17.93 -16.98 19.31
N ILE A 114 -18.64 -15.87 19.51
CA ILE A 114 -19.22 -15.50 20.81
C ILE A 114 -20.45 -16.33 21.16
N ILE A 115 -21.35 -16.56 20.20
CA ILE A 115 -22.60 -17.32 20.42
C ILE A 115 -22.37 -18.64 21.18
N PRO A 116 -21.49 -19.55 20.73
CA PRO A 116 -21.28 -20.82 21.41
C PRO A 116 -20.66 -20.65 22.81
N ARG A 117 -19.90 -19.58 23.06
CA ARG A 117 -19.34 -19.27 24.39
C ARG A 117 -20.43 -18.82 25.36
N VAL A 118 -21.33 -17.94 24.90
CA VAL A 118 -22.51 -17.52 25.67
C VAL A 118 -23.41 -18.73 25.97
N ASP A 119 -23.64 -19.61 25.00
CA ASP A 119 -24.45 -20.83 25.18
C ASP A 119 -23.84 -21.79 26.19
N ALA A 120 -22.52 -21.99 26.13
CA ALA A 120 -21.80 -22.81 27.10
C ALA A 120 -21.87 -22.20 28.50
N ALA A 121 -21.73 -20.88 28.63
CA ALA A 121 -21.83 -20.19 29.92
C ALA A 121 -23.25 -20.27 30.51
N LEU A 122 -24.30 -20.04 29.71
CA LEU A 122 -25.69 -20.20 30.12
C LEU A 122 -26.01 -21.63 30.57
N ALA A 123 -25.56 -22.63 29.80
CA ALA A 123 -25.75 -24.04 30.15
C ALA A 123 -25.00 -24.42 31.43
N ASN A 124 -23.79 -23.89 31.62
CA ASN A 124 -22.99 -24.10 32.83
C ASN A 124 -23.69 -23.49 34.05
N VAL A 125 -24.09 -22.22 33.99
CA VAL A 125 -24.84 -21.57 35.08
C VAL A 125 -26.12 -22.33 35.39
N GLY A 126 -26.91 -22.70 34.38
CA GLY A 126 -28.13 -23.47 34.53
C GLY A 126 -27.95 -24.84 35.21
N ALA A 127 -26.80 -25.50 35.01
CA ALA A 127 -26.51 -26.80 35.64
C ALA A 127 -26.20 -26.71 37.14
N TYR A 128 -25.78 -25.53 37.64
CA TYR A 128 -25.43 -25.29 39.05
C TYR A 128 -26.50 -24.51 39.82
N LEU A 129 -27.52 -24.02 39.13
CA LEU A 129 -28.69 -23.39 39.74
C LEU A 129 -29.63 -24.44 40.36
N SER A 130 -30.06 -24.17 41.59
CA SER A 130 -31.06 -24.94 42.33
C SER A 130 -32.43 -24.26 42.23
N PRO A 131 -33.54 -25.01 42.20
CA PRO A 131 -34.89 -24.43 42.28
C PRO A 131 -35.15 -23.58 43.54
N SER A 132 -34.32 -23.73 44.58
CA SER A 132 -34.39 -22.96 45.82
C SER A 132 -33.59 -21.66 45.78
N ASP A 133 -32.83 -21.41 44.70
CA ASP A 133 -32.02 -20.21 44.57
C ASP A 133 -32.89 -18.98 44.35
N THR A 134 -32.40 -17.87 44.86
CA THR A 134 -33.04 -16.54 44.78
C THR A 134 -32.11 -15.61 44.02
N ARG A 135 -32.60 -14.43 43.64
CA ARG A 135 -31.79 -13.40 42.94
C ARG A 135 -30.51 -12.94 43.66
N ASP A 136 -30.38 -13.28 44.94
CA ASP A 136 -29.20 -12.98 45.76
C ASP A 136 -28.00 -13.90 45.44
N VAL A 137 -28.19 -14.97 44.67
CA VAL A 137 -27.09 -15.87 44.25
C VAL A 137 -26.17 -15.14 43.29
N THR A 138 -24.86 -15.23 43.51
CA THR A 138 -23.82 -14.66 42.64
C THR A 138 -23.02 -15.75 41.90
N ILE A 139 -22.20 -15.36 40.92
CA ILE A 139 -21.29 -16.31 40.25
C ILE A 139 -20.30 -16.93 41.24
N GLU A 140 -19.82 -16.18 42.24
CA GLU A 140 -18.91 -16.72 43.26
C GLU A 140 -19.57 -17.84 44.09
N ASP A 141 -20.88 -17.73 44.37
CA ASP A 141 -21.62 -18.78 45.05
C ASP A 141 -21.68 -20.06 44.20
N LEU A 142 -21.84 -19.92 42.88
CA LEU A 142 -21.82 -21.04 41.95
C LEU A 142 -20.41 -21.63 41.82
N GLU A 143 -19.36 -20.81 41.81
CA GLU A 143 -17.96 -21.27 41.86
C GLU A 143 -17.66 -22.04 43.15
N ALA A 144 -18.20 -21.60 44.30
CA ALA A 144 -18.10 -22.32 45.56
C ALA A 144 -18.81 -23.68 45.53
N ARG A 145 -19.80 -23.85 44.66
CA ARG A 145 -20.46 -25.16 44.37
C ARG A 145 -19.66 -26.02 43.37
N GLY A 146 -18.52 -25.53 42.90
CA GLY A 146 -17.63 -26.24 41.98
C GLY A 146 -17.87 -25.93 40.49
N MET A 147 -18.65 -24.89 40.17
CA MET A 147 -18.69 -24.34 38.81
C MET A 147 -17.31 -23.77 38.48
N LYS A 148 -16.86 -23.97 37.24
CA LYS A 148 -15.61 -23.38 36.74
C LYS A 148 -15.92 -22.27 35.77
N VAL A 149 -15.38 -21.09 36.02
CA VAL A 149 -15.45 -19.94 35.11
C VAL A 149 -14.09 -19.78 34.43
N PRO A 150 -14.01 -19.95 33.09
CA PRO A 150 -12.81 -19.60 32.34
C PRO A 150 -12.50 -18.11 32.51
N PRO A 151 -11.24 -17.71 32.80
CA PRO A 151 -10.88 -16.30 32.95
C PRO A 151 -11.26 -15.43 31.75
N GLU A 152 -11.15 -15.98 30.54
CA GLU A 152 -11.50 -15.34 29.27
C GLU A 152 -12.99 -15.11 29.06
N ASP A 153 -13.85 -15.83 29.78
CA ASP A 153 -15.31 -15.73 29.70
C ASP A 153 -15.90 -14.95 30.87
N ARG A 154 -15.08 -14.43 31.80
CA ARG A 154 -15.58 -13.85 33.06
C ARG A 154 -16.64 -12.77 32.84
N GLU A 155 -16.44 -11.92 31.84
CA GLU A 155 -17.40 -10.87 31.47
C GLU A 155 -18.75 -11.42 31.00
N ILE A 156 -18.76 -12.57 30.30
CA ILE A 156 -20.00 -13.28 29.94
C ILE A 156 -20.73 -13.71 31.21
N TYR A 157 -20.04 -14.30 32.18
CA TYR A 157 -20.64 -14.76 33.43
C TYR A 157 -21.15 -13.59 34.29
N ASP A 158 -20.39 -12.50 34.37
CA ASP A 158 -20.81 -11.29 35.09
C ASP A 158 -22.08 -10.69 34.45
N ASN A 159 -22.21 -10.74 33.11
CA ASN A 159 -23.41 -10.31 32.41
C ASN A 159 -24.60 -11.26 32.62
N ILE A 160 -24.35 -12.58 32.66
CA ILE A 160 -25.38 -13.58 33.01
C ILE A 160 -25.87 -13.38 34.45
N GLU A 161 -24.99 -13.05 35.41
CA GLU A 161 -25.41 -12.68 36.77
C GLU A 161 -26.37 -11.50 36.77
N TYR A 162 -26.02 -10.46 36.01
CA TYR A 162 -26.83 -9.26 35.94
C TYR A 162 -28.20 -9.49 35.29
N ASN A 163 -28.28 -10.34 34.26
CA ASN A 163 -29.47 -10.48 33.45
C ASN A 163 -30.33 -11.70 33.75
N VAL A 164 -29.73 -12.83 34.10
CA VAL A 164 -30.44 -14.10 34.31
C VAL A 164 -30.73 -14.33 35.78
N LEU A 165 -29.77 -14.03 36.67
CA LEU A 165 -29.96 -14.24 38.10
C LEU A 165 -30.91 -13.19 38.70
N ASP A 166 -31.02 -12.01 38.10
CA ASP A 166 -31.96 -10.97 38.56
C ASP A 166 -33.43 -11.36 38.31
N ASP A 167 -33.70 -12.29 37.38
CA ASP A 167 -35.04 -12.85 37.11
C ASP A 167 -35.45 -13.96 38.11
N LEU A 168 -34.55 -14.39 38.99
CA LEU A 168 -34.86 -15.38 40.04
C LEU A 168 -35.83 -14.80 41.09
N PRO A 169 -36.64 -15.64 41.75
CA PRO A 169 -37.59 -15.18 42.76
C PRO A 169 -36.89 -14.41 43.88
N GLU A 170 -37.53 -13.33 44.33
CA GLU A 170 -37.07 -12.60 45.51
C GLU A 170 -37.12 -13.53 46.74
N ARG A 171 -36.11 -13.42 47.60
CA ARG A 171 -36.10 -14.13 48.87
C ARG A 171 -37.27 -13.66 49.76
N THR A 172 -38.31 -14.48 49.84
CA THR A 172 -39.41 -14.24 50.79
C THR A 172 -38.90 -14.44 52.21
N TYR A 173 -38.63 -13.33 52.91
CA TYR A 173 -38.38 -13.34 54.34
C TYR A 173 -39.70 -13.59 55.05
N ASP A 174 -39.83 -14.77 55.65
CA ASP A 174 -40.98 -15.10 56.49
C ASP A 174 -40.89 -14.22 57.76
N ALA A 175 -41.68 -13.16 57.79
CA ALA A 175 -41.66 -12.18 58.87
C ALA A 175 -42.19 -12.83 60.15
N GLY A 176 -41.27 -13.27 61.01
CA GLY A 176 -41.62 -13.88 62.29
C GLY A 176 -42.45 -12.93 63.18
N PRO A 177 -43.15 -13.45 64.21
CA PRO A 177 -44.16 -12.72 65.00
C PRO A 177 -43.65 -11.51 65.82
N HIS A 178 -42.34 -11.28 65.84
CA HIS A 178 -41.69 -10.22 66.61
C HIS A 178 -40.85 -9.34 65.68
N GLY A 179 -41.56 -8.56 64.86
CA GLY A 179 -41.01 -7.70 63.82
C GLY A 179 -40.16 -6.56 64.36
N LEU A 180 -38.86 -6.80 64.51
CA LEU A 180 -37.83 -5.80 64.27
C LEU A 180 -37.29 -6.07 62.87
N LEU A 181 -37.85 -5.35 61.89
CA LEU A 181 -37.45 -5.37 60.49
C LEU A 181 -36.05 -4.76 60.36
N ILE A 182 -35.02 -5.52 60.74
CA ILE A 182 -33.70 -5.32 60.16
C ILE A 182 -33.80 -6.01 58.80
N ASN A 183 -34.39 -5.31 57.83
CA ASN A 183 -34.12 -5.64 56.43
C ASN A 183 -32.60 -5.65 56.33
N PRO A 184 -31.95 -6.80 56.04
CA PRO A 184 -30.57 -6.74 55.60
C PRO A 184 -30.62 -5.77 54.43
N VAL A 185 -29.90 -4.65 54.55
CA VAL A 185 -29.85 -3.64 53.49
C VAL A 185 -29.54 -4.46 52.23
N PRO A 186 -30.49 -4.59 51.28
CA PRO A 186 -30.25 -5.35 50.08
C PRO A 186 -28.94 -4.78 49.56
N HIS A 187 -27.96 -5.66 49.35
CA HIS A 187 -26.63 -5.30 48.89
C HIS A 187 -26.86 -4.21 47.88
N LEU A 188 -26.46 -2.98 48.18
CA LEU A 188 -26.81 -1.82 47.38
C LEU A 188 -26.06 -2.07 46.09
N ARG A 189 -26.69 -2.80 45.15
CA ARG A 189 -26.25 -3.01 43.79
C ARG A 189 -26.47 -1.63 43.19
N VAL A 190 -25.51 -0.76 43.48
CA VAL A 190 -25.43 0.54 42.84
C VAL A 190 -25.39 0.14 41.37
N PRO A 191 -26.40 0.49 40.56
CA PRO A 191 -26.29 0.25 39.13
C PRO A 191 -24.94 0.84 38.77
N LEU A 192 -24.08 0.04 38.16
CA LEU A 192 -22.84 0.54 37.59
C LEU A 192 -23.28 1.62 36.62
N MET A 193 -23.33 2.86 37.09
CA MET A 193 -23.40 4.02 36.24
C MET A 193 -22.06 3.98 35.56
N GLU A 194 -22.02 3.30 34.41
CA GLU A 194 -20.96 3.48 33.45
C GLU A 194 -20.82 4.99 33.31
N SER A 195 -19.72 5.50 33.86
CA SER A 195 -19.47 6.92 33.82
C SER A 195 -19.46 7.27 32.34
N PRO A 196 -20.22 8.27 31.88
CA PRO A 196 -20.18 8.68 30.47
C PRO A 196 -18.75 8.98 30.00
N ALA A 197 -17.81 9.23 30.92
CA ALA A 197 -16.38 9.34 30.63
C ALA A 197 -15.74 8.06 30.06
N ILE A 198 -16.14 6.86 30.50
CA ILE A 198 -15.58 5.57 30.05
C ILE A 198 -15.96 5.33 28.59
N THR A 199 -17.25 5.39 28.28
CA THR A 199 -17.78 5.23 26.91
C THR A 199 -17.18 6.26 25.95
N THR A 200 -16.97 7.51 26.38
CA THR A 200 -16.33 8.52 25.52
C THR A 200 -14.85 8.22 25.25
N THR A 201 -14.16 7.56 26.17
CA THR A 201 -12.74 7.23 26.02
C THR A 201 -12.55 6.06 25.05
N GLU A 202 -13.40 5.04 25.14
CA GLU A 202 -13.42 3.89 24.24
C GLU A 202 -13.79 4.28 22.81
N LEU A 203 -14.85 5.09 22.64
CA LEU A 203 -15.24 5.60 21.33
C LEU A 203 -14.11 6.44 20.69
N ARG A 204 -13.40 7.23 21.50
CA ARG A 204 -12.25 7.99 21.02
C ARG A 204 -11.09 7.10 20.60
N ARG A 205 -10.81 6.04 21.37
CA ARG A 205 -9.77 5.05 21.03
C ARG A 205 -10.11 4.33 19.72
N LEU A 206 -11.38 3.96 19.53
CA LEU A 206 -11.86 3.38 18.28
C LEU A 206 -11.69 4.36 17.12
N ASP A 207 -12.16 5.61 17.25
CA ASP A 207 -12.01 6.64 16.22
C ASP A 207 -10.53 6.91 15.86
N ASP A 208 -9.64 6.92 16.85
CA ASP A 208 -8.20 7.07 16.61
C ASP A 208 -7.61 5.87 15.84
N SER A 209 -8.02 4.64 16.16
CA SER A 209 -7.58 3.44 15.43
C SER A 209 -8.07 3.40 13.97
N ILE A 210 -9.32 3.82 13.72
CA ILE A 210 -9.88 3.93 12.37
C ILE A 210 -9.10 4.97 11.57
N ARG A 211 -8.78 6.12 12.18
CA ARG A 211 -8.05 7.19 11.53
C ARG A 211 -6.63 6.76 11.12
N GLU A 212 -5.93 6.06 12.01
CA GLU A 212 -4.60 5.53 11.74
C GLU A 212 -4.60 4.52 10.58
N GLU A 213 -5.54 3.57 10.58
CA GLU A 213 -5.71 2.61 9.48
C GLU A 213 -5.98 3.33 8.14
N GLN A 214 -6.90 4.31 8.13
CA GLN A 214 -7.24 5.08 6.93
C GLN A 214 -6.06 5.91 6.40
N GLU A 215 -5.23 6.47 7.29
CA GLU A 215 -4.01 7.18 6.91
C GLU A 215 -3.01 6.25 6.21
N LEU A 216 -2.80 5.05 6.78
CA LEU A 216 -1.90 4.04 6.22
C LEU A 216 -2.41 3.51 4.86
N LEU A 217 -3.72 3.28 4.73
CA LEU A 217 -4.34 2.88 3.47
C LEU A 217 -4.16 3.95 2.39
N SER A 218 -4.40 5.21 2.76
CA SER A 218 -4.21 6.35 1.85
C SER A 218 -2.75 6.45 1.41
N ARG A 219 -1.79 6.35 2.35
CA ARG A 219 -0.35 6.37 2.06
C ARG A 219 0.07 5.22 1.15
N ARG A 220 -0.45 4.01 1.38
CA ARG A 220 -0.21 2.85 0.51
C ARG A 220 -0.67 3.13 -0.93
N SER A 221 -1.87 3.69 -1.11
CA SER A 221 -2.39 4.02 -2.44
C SER A 221 -1.54 5.06 -3.18
N MET A 222 -1.02 6.07 -2.46
CA MET A 222 -0.11 7.08 -3.01
C MET A 222 1.21 6.45 -3.47
N LEU A 223 1.79 5.56 -2.66
CA LEU A 223 3.02 4.84 -3.01
C LEU A 223 2.82 3.91 -4.22
N GLU A 224 1.68 3.24 -4.34
CA GLU A 224 1.33 2.43 -5.50
C GLU A 224 1.29 3.27 -6.79
N ALA A 225 0.64 4.44 -6.73
CA ALA A 225 0.62 5.38 -7.86
C ALA A 225 2.02 5.91 -8.21
N GLU A 226 2.85 6.22 -7.21
CA GLU A 226 4.22 6.64 -7.42
C GLU A 226 5.10 5.55 -8.04
N ILE A 227 4.99 4.31 -7.56
CA ILE A 227 5.67 3.14 -8.12
C ILE A 227 5.30 2.96 -9.60
N ALA A 228 4.02 3.05 -9.94
CA ALA A 228 3.54 2.95 -11.32
C ALA A 228 4.13 4.06 -12.20
N ARG A 229 4.11 5.31 -11.72
CA ARG A 229 4.69 6.47 -12.40
C ARG A 229 6.19 6.31 -12.64
N LEU A 230 6.95 5.89 -11.62
CA LEU A 230 8.40 5.69 -11.71
C LEU A 230 8.75 4.54 -12.67
N ALA A 231 7.99 3.44 -12.62
CA ALA A 231 8.17 2.32 -13.54
C ALA A 231 7.93 2.76 -15.01
N ALA A 232 6.87 3.52 -15.27
CA ALA A 232 6.59 4.07 -16.60
C ALA A 232 7.71 5.01 -17.08
N ALA A 233 8.23 5.88 -16.20
CA ALA A 233 9.35 6.77 -16.52
C ALA A 233 10.63 5.99 -16.88
N ILE A 234 10.94 4.90 -16.17
CA ILE A 234 12.09 4.05 -16.46
C ILE A 234 11.92 3.34 -17.81
N GLU A 235 10.71 2.87 -18.14
CA GLU A 235 10.43 2.24 -19.43
C GLU A 235 10.59 3.24 -20.58
N GLN A 236 10.13 4.47 -20.39
CA GLN A 236 10.25 5.54 -21.38
C GLN A 236 11.71 5.91 -21.66
N ILE A 237 12.55 6.00 -20.63
CA ILE A 237 13.99 6.26 -20.79
C ILE A 237 14.72 5.04 -21.38
N GLY A 238 14.22 3.83 -21.11
CA GLY A 238 14.81 2.57 -21.55
C GLY A 238 14.81 2.31 -23.06
N LYS A 239 14.09 3.12 -23.86
CA LYS A 239 14.05 3.02 -25.32
C LYS A 239 14.87 4.18 -25.93
N PRO A 240 16.22 4.09 -26.02
CA PRO A 240 17.04 5.10 -26.69
C PRO A 240 16.91 4.96 -28.21
N VAL A 241 15.70 5.10 -28.75
CA VAL A 241 15.38 4.90 -30.17
C VAL A 241 16.26 5.76 -31.08
N ALA A 242 16.78 6.88 -30.56
CA ALA A 242 17.66 7.78 -31.29
C ALA A 242 19.15 7.40 -31.26
N VAL A 243 19.68 6.75 -30.21
CA VAL A 243 21.14 6.58 -30.09
C VAL A 243 21.68 5.56 -31.10
N THR A 244 20.98 4.45 -31.29
CA THR A 244 21.39 3.39 -32.21
C THR A 244 21.57 3.87 -33.66
N PRO A 245 20.62 4.59 -34.30
CA PRO A 245 20.84 5.11 -35.65
C PRO A 245 21.98 6.13 -35.71
N ALA A 246 22.20 6.92 -34.65
CA ALA A 246 23.34 7.84 -34.58
C ALA A 246 24.68 7.12 -34.69
N VAL A 247 24.84 6.03 -33.95
CA VAL A 247 26.05 5.19 -33.96
C VAL A 247 26.26 4.59 -35.36
N TRP A 248 25.20 4.10 -36.02
CA TRP A 248 25.30 3.58 -37.38
C TRP A 248 25.69 4.65 -38.40
N ILE A 249 25.05 5.83 -38.35
CA ILE A 249 25.34 6.94 -39.26
C ILE A 249 26.79 7.40 -39.08
N LEU A 250 27.27 7.54 -37.84
CA LEU A 250 28.67 7.88 -37.57
C LEU A 250 29.65 6.79 -38.02
N GLY A 251 29.29 5.51 -37.84
CA GLY A 251 30.08 4.39 -38.34
C GLY A 251 30.26 4.45 -39.85
N ILE A 252 29.14 4.59 -40.59
CA ILE A 252 29.15 4.71 -42.05
C ILE A 252 29.93 5.96 -42.49
N TYR A 253 29.71 7.10 -41.82
CA TYR A 253 30.40 8.35 -42.15
C TYR A 253 31.92 8.26 -41.91
N SER A 254 32.34 7.59 -40.83
CA SER A 254 33.75 7.32 -40.55
C SER A 254 34.39 6.45 -41.63
N VAL A 255 33.70 5.40 -42.10
CA VAL A 255 34.20 4.57 -43.20
C VAL A 255 34.31 5.39 -44.50
N LEU A 256 33.27 6.14 -44.87
CA LEU A 256 33.24 6.89 -46.13
C LEU A 256 34.20 8.10 -46.13
N GLY A 257 34.34 8.79 -45.00
CA GLY A 257 35.10 10.04 -44.94
C GLY A 257 36.52 9.91 -44.40
N ILE A 258 36.88 8.80 -43.73
CA ILE A 258 38.24 8.55 -43.23
C ILE A 258 38.85 7.34 -43.94
N VAL A 259 38.21 6.18 -43.82
CA VAL A 259 38.79 4.91 -44.30
C VAL A 259 38.94 4.92 -45.82
N ALA A 260 37.93 5.38 -46.57
CA ALA A 260 37.99 5.40 -48.02
C ALA A 260 39.07 6.36 -48.58
N PRO A 261 39.18 7.64 -48.15
CA PRO A 261 40.28 8.51 -48.58
C PRO A 261 41.66 7.97 -48.23
N VAL A 262 41.83 7.41 -47.02
CA VAL A 262 43.11 6.83 -46.57
C VAL A 262 43.47 5.59 -47.40
N ALA A 263 42.50 4.73 -47.70
CA ALA A 263 42.72 3.56 -48.56
C ALA A 263 43.11 3.98 -49.98
N VAL A 264 42.42 4.97 -50.57
CA VAL A 264 42.78 5.51 -51.89
C VAL A 264 44.19 6.10 -51.87
N MET A 265 44.56 6.83 -50.82
CA MET A 265 45.91 7.37 -50.64
C MET A 265 46.97 6.25 -50.57
N ALA A 266 46.65 5.12 -49.94
CA ALA A 266 47.56 3.99 -49.81
C ALA A 266 47.75 3.21 -51.12
N PHE A 267 46.69 3.01 -51.90
CA PHE A 267 46.73 2.20 -53.13
C PHE A 267 47.04 3.00 -54.40
N PHE A 268 46.79 4.31 -54.42
CA PHE A 268 46.98 5.18 -55.59
C PHE A 268 47.79 6.46 -55.26
N PRO A 269 49.07 6.34 -54.86
CA PRO A 269 49.83 7.47 -54.31
C PRO A 269 50.28 8.53 -55.33
N LEU A 270 50.30 8.21 -56.64
CA LEU A 270 50.96 9.05 -57.66
C LEU A 270 49.98 9.88 -58.51
N THR A 271 48.79 9.36 -58.82
CA THR A 271 47.78 10.06 -59.63
C THR A 271 46.38 9.61 -59.23
N ILE A 272 45.48 10.56 -58.96
CA ILE A 272 44.06 10.29 -58.71
C ILE A 272 43.29 10.73 -59.94
N ASP A 273 42.48 9.83 -60.48
CA ASP A 273 41.54 10.19 -61.56
C ASP A 273 40.55 11.25 -61.07
N ALA A 274 40.28 12.25 -61.91
CA ALA A 274 39.36 13.33 -61.55
C ALA A 274 37.98 12.82 -61.12
N TRP A 275 37.50 11.74 -61.75
CA TRP A 275 36.21 11.13 -61.39
C TRP A 275 36.22 10.57 -59.95
N LEU A 276 37.32 9.92 -59.54
CA LEU A 276 37.44 9.31 -58.21
C LEU A 276 37.54 10.40 -57.13
N ALA A 277 38.26 11.48 -57.41
CA ALA A 277 38.31 12.65 -56.55
C ALA A 277 36.91 13.25 -56.34
N TRP A 278 36.14 13.44 -57.42
CA TRP A 278 34.76 13.93 -57.33
C TRP A 278 33.83 12.94 -56.60
N ALA A 279 34.00 11.64 -56.79
CA ALA A 279 33.25 10.62 -56.07
C ALA A 279 33.51 10.67 -54.55
N LEU A 280 34.77 10.84 -54.12
CA LEU A 280 35.14 11.00 -52.71
C LEU A 280 34.57 12.27 -52.10
N VAL A 281 34.63 13.40 -52.82
CA VAL A 281 33.99 14.65 -52.39
C VAL A 281 32.48 14.46 -52.28
N GLY A 282 31.85 13.80 -53.26
CA GLY A 282 30.42 13.48 -53.22
C GLY A 282 30.04 12.62 -52.02
N MET A 283 30.78 11.55 -51.74
CA MET A 283 30.56 10.69 -50.57
C MET A 283 30.71 11.46 -49.26
N PHE A 284 31.70 12.35 -49.16
CA PHE A 284 31.87 13.23 -48.00
C PHE A 284 30.66 14.17 -47.81
N VAL A 285 30.23 14.86 -48.87
CA VAL A 285 29.09 15.80 -48.81
C VAL A 285 27.79 15.07 -48.46
N VAL A 286 27.54 13.90 -49.04
CA VAL A 286 26.36 13.08 -48.72
C VAL A 286 26.41 12.61 -47.26
N GLY A 287 27.56 12.13 -46.80
CA GLY A 287 27.75 11.72 -45.42
C GLY A 287 27.54 12.87 -44.42
N LEU A 288 28.08 14.05 -44.73
CA LEU A 288 27.86 15.27 -43.94
C LEU A 288 26.37 15.65 -43.90
N ALA A 289 25.70 15.63 -45.06
CA ALA A 289 24.27 15.91 -45.13
C ALA A 289 23.45 14.92 -44.29
N LEU A 290 23.79 13.63 -44.29
CA LEU A 290 23.15 12.62 -43.44
C LEU A 290 23.32 12.92 -41.95
N VAL A 291 24.53 13.30 -41.51
CA VAL A 291 24.79 13.70 -40.11
C VAL A 291 23.97 14.94 -39.74
N VAL A 292 23.94 15.97 -40.60
CA VAL A 292 23.17 17.20 -40.35
C VAL A 292 21.66 16.93 -40.29
N ILE A 293 21.12 16.16 -41.24
CA ILE A 293 19.71 15.75 -41.26
C ILE A 293 19.37 14.98 -39.99
N TYR A 294 20.26 14.07 -39.57
CA TYR A 294 20.08 13.31 -38.34
C TYR A 294 20.06 14.21 -37.11
N ILE A 295 21.01 15.15 -36.98
CA ILE A 295 21.05 16.11 -35.87
C ILE A 295 19.77 16.97 -35.85
N TYR A 296 19.32 17.45 -37.01
CA TYR A 296 18.08 18.22 -37.13
C TYR A 296 16.85 17.41 -36.71
N TRP A 297 16.73 16.18 -37.20
CA TRP A 297 15.66 15.26 -36.82
C TRP A 297 15.69 14.96 -35.31
N TYR A 298 16.86 14.68 -34.76
CA TYR A 298 17.06 14.42 -33.35
C TYR A 298 16.64 15.62 -32.50
N ALA A 299 17.09 16.84 -32.83
CA ALA A 299 16.69 18.07 -32.15
C ALA A 299 15.17 18.28 -32.19
N ARG A 300 14.52 18.03 -33.33
CA ARG A 300 13.06 18.12 -33.45
C ARG A 300 12.34 17.05 -32.62
N SER A 301 12.86 15.82 -32.59
CA SER A 301 12.29 14.73 -31.80
C SER A 301 12.32 15.00 -30.30
N LEU A 302 13.37 15.67 -29.81
CA LEU A 302 13.48 16.11 -28.41
C LEU A 302 12.42 17.17 -28.07
N ASN A 303 12.21 18.15 -28.94
CA ASN A 303 11.22 19.19 -28.74
C ASN A 303 9.78 18.66 -28.74
N ALA A 304 9.48 17.68 -29.60
CA ALA A 304 8.15 17.05 -29.66
C ALA A 304 7.84 16.21 -28.41
N GLY A 305 8.87 15.63 -27.77
CA GLY A 305 8.72 14.90 -26.52
C GLY A 305 8.39 15.80 -25.33
N ALA A 306 8.97 17.00 -25.27
CA ALA A 306 8.72 17.97 -24.20
C ALA A 306 7.27 18.48 -24.17
N SER A 307 6.62 18.64 -25.33
CA SER A 307 5.24 19.15 -25.42
C SER A 307 4.15 18.16 -25.01
N LYS A 308 4.48 16.87 -24.81
CA LYS A 308 3.52 15.81 -24.51
C LYS A 308 3.43 15.44 -23.03
N GLN A 309 4.16 16.11 -22.14
CA GLN A 309 3.88 15.94 -20.71
C GLN A 309 2.51 16.57 -20.44
N PRO A 310 1.48 15.78 -20.05
CA PRO A 310 0.22 16.35 -19.62
C PRO A 310 0.54 17.24 -18.41
N VAL A 311 0.32 18.54 -18.57
CA VAL A 311 0.24 19.47 -17.44
C VAL A 311 -0.79 18.85 -16.50
N GLY A 312 -0.32 18.50 -15.30
CA GLY A 312 -1.01 17.63 -14.37
C GLY A 312 -2.48 18.01 -14.19
N GLY A 313 -3.32 16.98 -14.14
CA GLY A 313 -4.72 17.13 -13.78
C GLY A 313 -4.85 17.82 -12.43
N GLU A 314 -5.45 19.00 -12.46
CA GLU A 314 -6.25 19.49 -11.36
C GLU A 314 -7.43 18.53 -11.21
N LYS A 315 -7.45 17.78 -10.10
CA LYS A 315 -8.66 17.25 -9.47
C LYS A 315 -8.53 17.47 -7.98
#